data_AF-A0A953XED2-F1
#
_entry.id   AF-A0A953XED2-F1
#
_cell.length_a   1.000
_cell.length_b   1.000
_cell.length_c   1.000
_cell.angle_alpha   90.00
_cell.angle_beta   90.00
_cell.angle_gamma   90.00
#
_symmetry.space_group_name_H-M   'P 1'
#
loop_
_entity.id
_entity.type
_entity.pdbx_description
1 polymer ?
#
loop_
_entity_poly.entity_id
_entity_poly.type
_entity_poly.pdbx_seq_one_letter_code
_entity_poly.pdbx_strand_id
1 'polypeptide(L)'
;PTDEAFAALPAGTLEELMLPENRYELADILKYHILPRALTSEDMIGSVQDYLTFEGSFLEVNYQPNAGLFVGNENALVTPDVAADNGVIHIIDAVLLP
;
A
#
# COMPACT_ATOMS: atom_id res chain seq x y z
N PRO A 1 1.03 -0.04 -5.62
CA PRO A 1 0.17 0.87 -6.42
C PRO A 1 0.38 0.63 -7.92
N THR A 2 -0.67 0.78 -8.72
CA THR A 2 -0.57 0.78 -10.20
C THR A 2 -0.12 2.16 -10.72
N ASP A 3 0.22 2.24 -12.00
CA ASP A 3 0.53 3.53 -12.64
C ASP A 3 -0.67 4.48 -12.59
N GLU A 4 -1.89 3.95 -12.69
CA GLU A 4 -3.13 4.71 -12.55
C GLU A 4 -3.29 5.28 -11.13
N ALA A 5 -2.85 4.56 -10.09
CA ALA A 5 -2.88 5.05 -8.71
C ALA A 5 -2.02 6.31 -8.55
N PHE A 6 -0.82 6.32 -9.16
CA PHE A 6 0.05 7.50 -9.17
C PHE A 6 -0.51 8.62 -10.05
N ALA A 7 -1.15 8.29 -11.17
CA ALA A 7 -1.81 9.28 -12.02
C ALA A 7 -3.07 9.91 -11.38
N ALA A 8 -3.69 9.22 -10.43
CA ALA A 8 -4.85 9.70 -9.67
C ALA A 8 -4.47 10.65 -8.52
N LEU A 9 -3.18 10.80 -8.21
CA LEU A 9 -2.71 11.78 -7.24
C LEU A 9 -3.10 13.22 -7.68
N PRO A 10 -3.27 14.15 -6.72
CA PRO A 10 -3.48 15.54 -7.06
C PRO A 10 -2.41 16.07 -8.03
N ALA A 11 -2.83 16.90 -8.97
CA ALA A 11 -1.91 17.45 -9.97
C ALA A 11 -0.75 18.20 -9.28
N GLY A 12 0.49 17.86 -9.65
CA GLY A 12 1.70 18.43 -9.06
C GLY A 12 2.33 17.58 -7.96
N THR A 13 1.58 16.65 -7.33
CA THR A 13 2.11 15.82 -6.24
C THR A 13 3.19 14.86 -6.72
N LEU A 14 3.01 14.22 -7.88
CA LEU A 14 4.02 13.30 -8.41
C LEU A 14 5.28 14.05 -8.83
N GLU A 15 5.13 15.20 -9.49
CA GLU A 15 6.26 16.04 -9.89
C GLU A 15 7.06 16.54 -8.68
N GLU A 16 6.37 16.94 -7.62
CA GLU A 16 6.97 17.34 -6.35
C GLU A 16 7.73 16.18 -5.69
N LEU A 17 7.14 14.99 -5.60
CA LEU A 17 7.80 13.80 -5.03
C LEU A 17 9.02 13.35 -5.84
N MET A 18 9.06 13.65 -7.14
CA MET A 18 10.20 13.34 -8.01
C MET A 18 11.37 14.34 -7.88
N LEU A 19 11.20 15.45 -7.15
CA LEU A 19 12.29 16.42 -6.94
C LEU A 19 13.42 15.79 -6.09
N PRO A 20 14.69 16.11 -6.37
CA PRO A 20 15.83 15.56 -5.63
C PRO A 20 15.78 15.82 -4.12
N GLU A 21 15.16 16.93 -3.71
CA GLU A 21 14.95 17.32 -2.31
C GLU A 21 13.96 16.42 -1.57
N ASN A 22 12.98 15.86 -2.29
CA ASN A 22 11.91 15.02 -1.73
C ASN A 22 12.24 13.52 -1.81
N ARG A 23 13.48 13.14 -2.13
CA ARG A 23 13.87 11.72 -2.22
C ARG A 23 13.68 10.93 -0.94
N TYR A 24 13.84 11.57 0.23
CA TYR A 24 13.60 10.90 1.50
C TYR A 24 12.10 10.66 1.73
N GLU A 25 11.28 11.66 1.44
CA GLU A 25 9.82 11.55 1.51
C GLU A 25 9.28 10.47 0.56
N LEU A 26 9.72 10.46 -0.70
CA LEU A 26 9.37 9.41 -1.65
C LEU A 26 9.81 8.03 -1.15
N ALA A 27 11.01 7.92 -0.55
CA ALA A 27 11.47 6.66 0.00
C ALA A 27 10.58 6.19 1.16
N ASP A 28 10.13 7.09 2.02
CA ASP A 28 9.28 6.76 3.17
C ASP A 28 7.87 6.36 2.71
N ILE A 29 7.29 7.05 1.73
CA ILE A 29 6.05 6.63 1.06
C ILE A 29 6.19 5.22 0.49
N LEU A 30 7.29 4.91 -0.23
CA LEU A 30 7.50 3.57 -0.78
C LEU A 30 7.66 2.51 0.31
N LYS A 31 8.35 2.81 1.42
CA LYS A 31 8.50 1.89 2.55
C LYS A 31 7.19 1.68 3.31
N TYR A 32 6.29 2.66 3.31
CA TYR A 32 4.97 2.55 3.93
C TYR A 32 4.10 1.47 3.24
N HIS A 33 4.35 1.19 1.96
CA HIS A 33 3.68 0.12 1.21
C HIS A 33 4.29 -1.28 1.45
N ILE A 34 5.36 -1.40 2.23
CA ILE A 34 6.08 -2.65 2.42
C ILE A 34 5.87 -3.12 3.86
N LEU A 35 5.46 -4.39 4.01
CA LEU A 35 5.41 -5.05 5.30
C LEU A 35 6.65 -5.95 5.48
N PRO A 36 7.22 -6.08 6.69
CA PRO A 36 8.39 -6.91 6.95
C PRO A 36 8.09 -8.42 7.00
N ARG A 37 6.94 -8.84 6.45
CA ARG A 37 6.48 -10.22 6.36
C ARG A 37 5.57 -10.37 5.14
N ALA A 38 5.54 -11.57 4.56
CA ALA A 38 4.55 -11.90 3.54
C ALA A 38 3.20 -12.19 4.21
N LEU A 39 2.13 -11.57 3.70
CA LEU A 39 0.75 -11.82 4.11
C LEU A 39 -0.07 -12.12 2.87
N THR A 40 -0.86 -13.18 2.92
CA THR A 40 -1.88 -13.45 1.91
C THR A 40 -3.15 -12.69 2.23
N SER A 41 -4.05 -12.57 1.26
CA SER A 41 -5.36 -11.96 1.50
C SER A 41 -6.16 -12.69 2.58
N GLU A 42 -6.01 -14.02 2.67
CA GLU A 42 -6.64 -14.85 3.72
C GLU A 42 -6.17 -14.49 5.13
N ASP A 43 -4.89 -14.17 5.31
CA ASP A 43 -4.32 -13.75 6.61
C ASP A 43 -4.88 -12.41 7.10
N MET A 44 -5.44 -11.62 6.19
CA MET A 44 -5.98 -10.28 6.44
C MET A 44 -7.52 -10.28 6.58
N ILE A 45 -8.17 -11.45 6.55
CA ILE A 45 -9.64 -11.57 6.68
C ILE A 45 -10.10 -11.40 8.13
N GLY A 46 -11.21 -10.67 8.32
CA GLY A 46 -12.09 -10.86 9.47
C GLY A 46 -11.75 -10.02 10.71
N SER A 47 -10.67 -9.25 10.68
CA SER A 47 -10.38 -8.22 11.68
C SER A 47 -9.47 -7.15 11.11
N VAL A 48 -9.80 -5.90 11.41
CA VAL A 48 -8.92 -4.74 11.24
C VAL A 48 -7.64 -5.00 12.03
N GLN A 49 -6.51 -5.08 11.34
CA GLN A 49 -5.20 -5.36 11.93
C GLN A 49 -4.22 -4.23 11.62
N ASP A 50 -3.51 -3.79 12.65
CA ASP A 50 -2.40 -2.86 12.50
C ASP A 50 -1.13 -3.61 12.16
N TYR A 51 -0.61 -3.36 10.95
CA TYR A 51 0.65 -3.92 10.49
C TYR A 51 1.75 -2.87 10.56
N LEU A 52 2.84 -3.18 11.27
CA LEU A 52 4.04 -2.36 11.24
C LEU A 52 4.63 -2.39 9.82
N THR A 53 4.70 -1.23 9.18
CA THR A 53 5.32 -1.06 7.87
C THR A 53 6.85 -1.00 7.98
N PHE A 54 7.53 -1.09 6.84
CA PHE A 54 8.99 -0.93 6.79
C PHE A 54 9.42 0.53 7.03
N GLU A 55 8.52 1.49 6.85
CA GLU A 55 8.74 2.90 7.21
C GLU A 55 8.82 3.06 8.73
N GLY A 56 7.95 2.36 9.47
CA GLY A 56 7.93 2.36 10.94
C GLY A 56 6.56 2.71 11.52
N SER A 57 5.65 3.24 10.71
CA SER A 57 4.26 3.51 11.08
C SER A 57 3.37 2.27 10.94
N PHE A 58 2.24 2.28 11.65
CA PHE A 58 1.24 1.23 11.54
C PHE A 58 0.31 1.50 10.35
N LEU A 59 0.01 0.43 9.62
CA LEU A 59 -0.93 0.40 8.52
C LEU A 59 -2.12 -0.46 8.94
N GLU A 60 -3.28 0.17 9.05
CA GLU A 60 -4.52 -0.53 9.32
C GLU A 60 -4.98 -1.23 8.04
N VAL A 61 -5.07 -2.56 8.04
CA VAL A 61 -5.49 -3.34 6.87
C VAL A 61 -6.59 -4.33 7.23
N ASN A 62 -7.57 -4.46 6.34
CA ASN A 62 -8.65 -5.43 6.44
C ASN A 62 -9.04 -5.95 5.06
N TYR A 63 -8.90 -7.24 4.81
CA TYR A 63 -9.35 -7.85 3.56
C TYR A 63 -10.77 -8.41 3.71
N GLN A 64 -11.63 -8.00 2.79
CA GLN A 64 -13.00 -8.51 2.70
C GLN A 64 -13.16 -9.26 1.36
N PRO A 65 -13.45 -10.58 1.37
CA PRO A 65 -13.49 -11.40 0.15
C PRO A 65 -14.41 -10.87 -0.96
N ASN A 66 -15.47 -10.14 -0.61
CA ASN A 66 -16.44 -9.61 -1.55
C ASN A 66 -16.27 -8.10 -1.83
N ALA A 67 -15.38 -7.41 -1.12
CA ALA A 67 -15.28 -5.94 -1.18
C ALA A 67 -13.85 -5.43 -1.45
N GLY A 68 -12.83 -6.26 -1.30
CA GLY A 68 -11.43 -5.91 -1.59
C GLY A 68 -10.61 -5.67 -0.32
N LEU A 69 -9.46 -5.01 -0.50
CA LEU A 69 -8.57 -4.64 0.59
C LEU A 69 -8.93 -3.25 1.08
N PHE A 70 -9.19 -3.12 2.37
CA PHE A 70 -9.36 -1.82 3.01
C PHE A 70 -8.06 -1.46 3.70
N VAL A 71 -7.63 -0.22 3.48
CA VAL A 71 -6.50 0.38 4.17
C VAL A 71 -7.04 1.58 4.92
N GLY A 72 -7.07 1.49 6.26
CA GLY A 72 -7.86 2.39 7.10
C GLY A 72 -9.34 2.38 6.68
N ASN A 73 -9.88 3.57 6.37
CA ASN A 73 -11.27 3.73 5.92
C ASN A 73 -11.44 3.70 4.39
N GLU A 74 -10.35 3.61 3.62
CA GLU A 74 -10.38 3.67 2.17
C GLU A 74 -10.36 2.27 1.57
N ASN A 75 -11.20 2.05 0.56
CA ASN A 75 -11.15 0.82 -0.22
C ASN A 75 -10.04 0.96 -1.25
N ALA A 76 -8.99 0.15 -1.12
CA ALA A 76 -8.03 -0.06 -2.17
C ALA A 76 -8.56 -1.22 -3.02
N LEU A 77 -8.92 -0.97 -4.28
CA LEU A 77 -9.23 -2.04 -5.20
C LEU A 77 -7.95 -2.87 -5.37
N VAL A 78 -8.07 -4.16 -5.05
CA VAL A 78 -6.91 -5.04 -5.01
C VAL A 78 -7.03 -6.21 -5.97
N THR A 79 -5.94 -6.46 -6.68
CA THR A 79 -5.63 -7.81 -7.20
C THR A 79 -4.68 -8.46 -6.20
N PRO A 80 -5.19 -9.34 -5.32
CA PRO A 80 -4.39 -9.88 -4.23
C PRO A 80 -3.55 -11.06 -4.69
N ASP A 81 -2.61 -11.46 -3.82
CA ASP A 81 -1.95 -12.76 -3.85
C ASP A 81 -1.14 -13.04 -5.12
N VAL A 82 -0.48 -12.02 -5.66
CA VAL A 82 0.51 -12.23 -6.73
C VAL A 82 1.78 -12.78 -6.11
N ALA A 83 2.03 -14.08 -6.33
CA ALA A 83 3.19 -14.78 -5.81
C ALA A 83 4.49 -14.24 -6.44
N ALA A 84 5.47 -13.94 -5.58
CA ALA A 84 6.84 -13.58 -5.96
C ALA A 84 7.83 -14.48 -5.21
N ASP A 85 9.07 -14.57 -5.70
CA ASP A 85 10.09 -15.46 -5.11
C ASP A 85 10.41 -15.14 -3.64
N ASN A 86 10.18 -13.90 -3.21
CA ASN A 86 10.52 -13.38 -1.89
C ASN A 86 9.30 -12.90 -1.07
N GLY A 87 8.07 -13.16 -1.52
CA GLY A 87 6.87 -12.73 -0.80
C GLY A 87 5.61 -12.71 -1.64
N VAL A 88 4.69 -11.84 -1.26
CA VAL A 88 3.39 -11.67 -1.90
C VAL A 88 3.22 -10.21 -2.29
N ILE A 89 2.76 -9.97 -3.51
CA ILE A 89 2.43 -8.64 -4.01
C ILE A 89 0.91 -8.51 -4.03
N HIS A 90 0.41 -7.43 -3.44
CA HIS A 90 -0.98 -7.00 -3.57
C HIS A 90 -0.99 -5.74 -4.44
N ILE A 91 -1.60 -5.82 -5.62
CA ILE A 91 -1.70 -4.67 -6.52
C ILE A 91 -2.87 -3.82 -6.03
N ILE A 92 -2.61 -2.55 -5.67
CA ILE A 92 -3.59 -1.58 -5.18
C ILE A 92 -3.76 -0.43 -6.18
N ASP A 93 -4.96 0.16 -6.27
CA ASP A 93 -5.29 1.30 -7.13
C ASP A 93 -5.14 2.68 -6.44
N ALA A 94 -4.67 2.70 -5.20
CA ALA A 94 -4.39 3.91 -4.43
C ALA A 94 -2.92 3.98 -3.99
N VAL A 95 -2.40 5.19 -3.77
CA VAL A 95 -1.10 5.43 -3.13
C VAL A 95 -1.34 5.67 -1.65
N LEU A 96 -0.70 4.85 -0.81
CA LEU A 96 -0.76 4.95 0.63
C LEU A 96 0.18 6.04 1.13
N LEU A 97 -0.35 6.98 1.89
CA LEU A 97 0.42 8.04 2.52
C LEU A 97 0.47 7.76 4.04
N PRO A 98 1.67 7.85 4.67
CA PRO A 98 1.82 7.65 6.11
C PRO A 98 1.09 8.69 6.97
#